data_AF-A0A7J8JCL2-F1
#
_entry.id   AF-A0A7J8JCL2-F1
#
_cell.length_a   1.000
_cell.length_b   1.000
_cell.length_c   1.000
_cell.angle_alpha   90.00
_cell.angle_beta   90.00
_cell.angle_gamma   90.00
#
_symmetry.space_group_name_H-M   'P 1'
#
loop_
_entity.id
_entity.type
_entity.pdbx_description
1 polymer ?
#
loop_
_entity_poly.entity_id
_entity_poly.type
_entity_poly.pdbx_seq_one_letter_code
_entity_poly.pdbx_strand_id
1 'polypeptide(L)'
;MLVDFEYSSYNYRGFDIGNHFCEWVYDYTHEEWPFYKAQPADYPTRGQQLHFIRHYLAEVKKGEVVSQEEQRNLEEDLLVEVNRYALASHFFWGLWSILQASMSTIEFGYLEYAQSRFQFYFQQKGQLTSFHPPS
;
A
#
# COMPACT_ATOMS: atom_id res chain seq x y z
N MET A 1 1.55 -14.84 -11.85
CA MET A 1 0.39 -14.55 -12.71
C MET A 1 -0.49 -13.61 -11.93
N LEU A 2 -0.85 -12.47 -12.51
CA LEU A 2 -1.83 -11.54 -11.93
C LEU A 2 -3.18 -11.79 -12.62
N VAL A 3 -4.28 -11.69 -11.88
CA VAL A 3 -5.66 -11.93 -12.33
C VAL A 3 -6.56 -10.83 -11.77
N ASP A 4 -7.85 -10.83 -12.15
CA ASP A 4 -8.89 -9.95 -11.60
C ASP A 4 -8.53 -8.45 -11.73
N PHE A 5 -8.68 -7.96 -12.97
CA PHE A 5 -8.32 -6.61 -13.40
C PHE A 5 -9.49 -5.61 -13.32
N GLU A 6 -10.51 -5.86 -12.49
CA GLU A 6 -11.75 -5.07 -12.41
C GLU A 6 -11.49 -3.62 -11.99
N TYR A 7 -10.43 -3.37 -11.20
CA TYR A 7 -9.99 -2.03 -10.78
C TYR A 7 -8.76 -1.52 -11.55
N SER A 8 -8.35 -2.21 -12.61
CA SER A 8 -7.20 -1.79 -13.42
C SER A 8 -7.49 -0.51 -14.19
N SER A 9 -6.52 0.39 -14.20
CA SER A 9 -6.57 1.65 -14.95
C SER A 9 -5.16 2.22 -15.11
N TYR A 10 -5.02 3.24 -15.97
CA TYR A 10 -3.83 4.09 -15.90
C TYR A 10 -3.81 4.81 -14.56
N ASN A 11 -2.73 4.63 -13.80
CA ASN A 11 -2.55 5.23 -12.49
C ASN A 11 -1.07 5.45 -12.19
N TYR A 12 -0.78 6.15 -11.10
CA TYR A 12 0.56 6.28 -10.57
C TYR A 12 1.05 4.94 -10.02
N ARG A 13 2.24 4.52 -10.44
CA ARG A 13 2.85 3.25 -9.97
C ARG A 13 2.97 3.16 -8.45
N GLY A 14 3.19 4.30 -7.77
CA GLY A 14 3.22 4.36 -6.33
C GLY A 14 1.93 3.87 -5.67
N PHE A 15 0.76 4.03 -6.31
CA PHE A 15 -0.51 3.50 -5.82
C PHE A 15 -0.52 1.99 -5.82
N ASP A 16 -0.09 1.35 -6.90
CA ASP A 16 -0.14 -0.11 -7.02
C ASP A 16 0.81 -0.77 -6.00
N ILE A 17 2.04 -0.27 -5.92
CA ILE A 17 3.04 -0.75 -4.96
C ILE A 17 2.63 -0.40 -3.51
N GLY A 18 2.15 0.82 -3.27
CA GLY A 18 1.71 1.26 -1.95
C GLY A 18 0.51 0.46 -1.46
N ASN A 19 -0.44 0.17 -2.36
CA ASN A 19 -1.55 -0.73 -2.08
C ASN A 19 -1.06 -2.14 -1.75
N HIS A 20 -0.15 -2.69 -2.55
CA HIS A 20 0.43 -4.00 -2.28
C HIS A 20 1.06 -4.08 -0.88
N PHE A 21 1.75 -3.03 -0.43
CA PHE A 21 2.30 -2.97 0.93
C PHE A 21 1.22 -2.84 2.02
N CYS A 22 0.16 -2.07 1.77
CA CYS A 22 -1.00 -2.02 2.67
C CYS A 22 -1.63 -3.41 2.86
N GLU A 23 -1.69 -4.23 1.81
CA GLU A 23 -2.29 -5.57 1.87
C GLU A 23 -1.51 -6.56 2.74
N TRP A 24 -0.24 -6.32 3.07
CA TRP A 24 0.50 -7.17 4.01
C TRP A 24 -0.10 -7.13 5.43
N VAL A 25 -0.85 -6.07 5.75
CA VAL A 25 -1.52 -5.90 7.05
C VAL A 25 -2.78 -6.76 7.16
N TYR A 26 -3.38 -7.17 6.04
CA TYR A 26 -4.72 -7.74 6.01
C TYR A 26 -4.71 -9.21 5.61
N ASP A 27 -5.23 -10.05 6.49
CA ASP A 27 -5.51 -11.46 6.22
C ASP A 27 -7.04 -11.65 6.05
N TYR A 28 -7.45 -11.96 4.83
CA TYR A 28 -8.85 -12.20 4.46
C TYR A 28 -9.26 -13.67 4.55
N THR A 29 -8.39 -14.55 5.04
CA THR A 29 -8.72 -15.98 5.26
C THR A 29 -9.35 -16.24 6.63
N HIS A 30 -9.55 -15.20 7.44
CA HIS A 30 -10.15 -15.30 8.76
C HIS A 30 -11.63 -15.69 8.65
N GLU A 31 -12.00 -16.85 9.21
CA GLU A 31 -13.34 -17.44 9.06
C GLU A 31 -14.40 -16.84 9.99
N GLU A 32 -14.01 -16.04 10.98
CA GLU A 32 -14.92 -15.42 11.95
C GLU A 32 -15.11 -13.92 11.67
N TRP A 33 -16.25 -13.36 12.07
CA TRP A 33 -16.52 -11.92 11.98
C TRP A 33 -15.34 -11.09 12.54
N PRO A 34 -14.82 -10.06 11.83
CA PRO A 34 -15.39 -9.40 10.65
C PRO A 34 -14.98 -10.01 9.29
N PHE A 35 -14.54 -11.27 9.27
CA PHE A 35 -14.03 -12.01 8.10
C PHE A 35 -12.73 -11.46 7.51
N TYR A 36 -11.98 -10.73 8.33
CA TYR A 36 -10.58 -10.40 8.10
C TYR A 36 -9.86 -10.16 9.42
N LYS A 37 -8.54 -10.23 9.40
CA LYS A 37 -7.67 -9.82 10.51
C LYS A 37 -6.68 -8.78 10.03
N ALA A 38 -6.60 -7.66 10.73
CA ALA A 38 -5.58 -6.64 10.50
C ALA A 38 -4.46 -6.74 11.53
N GLN A 39 -3.21 -6.79 11.09
CA GLN A 39 -2.01 -6.81 11.94
C GLN A 39 -1.06 -5.69 11.50
N PRO A 40 -1.11 -4.50 12.14
CA PRO A 40 -0.27 -3.36 11.73
C PRO A 40 1.23 -3.65 11.74
N ALA A 41 1.67 -4.59 12.59
CA ALA A 41 3.06 -5.01 12.68
C ALA A 41 3.56 -5.73 11.42
N ASP A 42 2.65 -6.23 10.57
CA ASP A 42 2.98 -6.96 9.34
C ASP A 42 3.20 -6.04 8.14
N TYR A 43 2.95 -4.73 8.28
CA TYR A 43 3.30 -3.75 7.25
C TYR A 43 4.82 -3.84 6.95
N PRO A 44 5.24 -3.88 5.67
CA PRO A 44 6.62 -4.18 5.34
C PRO A 44 7.57 -3.14 5.91
N THR A 45 8.64 -3.63 6.56
CA THR A 45 9.73 -2.78 7.05
C THR A 45 10.39 -2.04 5.89
N ARG A 46 11.09 -0.93 6.17
CA ARG A 46 11.85 -0.18 5.16
C ARG A 46 12.80 -1.08 4.34
N GLY A 47 13.43 -2.06 4.98
CA GLY A 47 14.30 -3.02 4.31
C GLY A 47 13.55 -3.92 3.31
N GLN A 48 12.36 -4.40 3.67
CA GLN A 48 11.49 -5.18 2.77
C GLN A 48 10.95 -4.33 1.62
N GLN A 49 10.54 -3.08 1.90
CA GLN A 49 10.09 -2.15 0.87
C GLN A 49 11.21 -1.87 -0.15
N LEU A 50 12.42 -1.55 0.32
CA LEU A 50 13.58 -1.35 -0.56
C LEU A 50 13.97 -2.62 -1.32
N HIS A 51 13.82 -3.79 -0.71
CA HIS A 51 14.06 -5.05 -1.41
C HIS A 51 13.11 -5.22 -2.60
N PHE A 52 11.80 -4.98 -2.41
CA PHE A 52 10.82 -5.00 -3.49
C PHE A 52 11.14 -3.94 -4.56
N ILE A 53 11.34 -2.69 -4.13
CA ILE A 53 11.63 -1.54 -5.01
C ILE A 53 12.86 -1.80 -5.88
N ARG A 54 13.93 -2.35 -5.31
CA ARG A 54 15.16 -2.68 -6.04
C ARG A 54 14.91 -3.66 -7.18
N HIS A 55 14.14 -4.72 -6.93
CA HIS A 55 13.83 -5.71 -7.97
C HIS A 55 12.88 -5.15 -9.03
N TYR A 56 11.90 -4.34 -8.62
CA TYR A 56 11.03 -3.62 -9.56
C TYR A 56 11.85 -2.72 -10.49
N LEU A 57 12.73 -1.88 -9.93
CA LEU A 57 13.58 -0.98 -10.72
C LEU A 57 14.56 -1.74 -11.62
N ALA A 58 15.11 -2.86 -11.16
CA ALA A 58 16.01 -3.69 -11.96
C ALA A 58 15.32 -4.27 -13.21
N GLU A 59 14.05 -4.67 -13.12
CA GLU A 59 13.30 -5.14 -14.28
C GLU A 59 12.85 -3.97 -15.18
N VAL A 60 12.44 -2.82 -14.61
CA VAL A 60 12.07 -1.62 -15.39
C VAL A 60 13.25 -1.09 -16.20
N LYS A 61 14.45 -1.08 -15.62
CA LYS A 61 15.69 -0.56 -16.22
C LYS A 61 16.56 -1.66 -16.83
N LYS A 62 15.96 -2.79 -17.18
CA LYS A 62 16.69 -3.96 -17.69
C LYS A 62 17.45 -3.60 -18.96
N GLY A 63 18.77 -3.76 -18.92
CA GLY A 63 19.68 -3.42 -20.02
C GLY A 63 20.29 -2.02 -19.92
N GLU A 64 19.89 -1.20 -18.95
CA GLU A 64 20.54 0.07 -18.63
C GLU A 64 21.71 -0.14 -17.65
N VAL A 65 22.78 0.64 -17.81
CA VAL A 65 23.88 0.70 -16.84
C VAL A 65 23.62 1.86 -15.88
N VAL A 66 23.20 1.53 -14.66
CA VAL A 66 22.89 2.50 -13.61
C VAL A 66 24.02 2.52 -12.60
N SER A 67 24.50 3.70 -12.22
CA SER A 67 25.52 3.81 -11.17
C SER A 67 24.94 3.41 -9.81
N GLN A 68 25.79 2.99 -8.86
CA GLN A 68 25.30 2.67 -7.52
C GLN A 68 24.67 3.87 -6.81
N GLU A 69 25.13 5.09 -7.09
CA GLU A 69 24.57 6.32 -6.52
C GLU A 69 23.19 6.62 -7.10
N GLU A 70 23.05 6.56 -8.41
CA GLU A 70 21.76 6.74 -9.08
C GLU A 70 20.75 5.68 -8.64
N GLN A 71 21.17 4.42 -8.50
CA GLN A 71 20.31 3.36 -7.99
C GLN A 71 19.78 3.67 -6.59
N ARG A 72 20.64 4.15 -5.67
CA ARG A 72 20.21 4.55 -4.32
C ARG A 72 19.20 5.70 -4.37
N ASN A 73 19.45 6.71 -5.19
CA ASN A 73 18.54 7.85 -5.31
C ASN A 73 17.16 7.43 -5.85
N LEU A 74 17.14 6.59 -6.90
CA LEU A 74 15.90 6.04 -7.46
C LEU A 74 15.12 5.19 -6.45
N GLU A 75 15.82 4.39 -5.64
CA GLU A 75 15.20 3.59 -4.58
C GLU A 75 14.56 4.47 -3.49
N GLU A 76 15.24 5.52 -3.03
CA GLU A 76 14.71 6.46 -2.04
C GLU A 76 13.54 7.29 -2.58
N ASP A 77 13.64 7.79 -3.81
CA ASP A 77 12.58 8.56 -4.44
C ASP A 77 11.30 7.73 -4.60
N LEU A 78 11.44 6.47 -5.07
CA LEU A 78 10.31 5.57 -5.19
C LEU A 78 9.77 5.13 -3.82
N LEU A 79 10.62 4.97 -2.81
CA LEU A 79 10.17 4.69 -1.45
C LEU A 79 9.28 5.83 -0.90
N VAL A 80 9.66 7.09 -1.15
CA VAL A 80 8.85 8.25 -0.77
C VAL A 80 7.53 8.30 -1.55
N GLU A 81 7.59 8.08 -2.87
CA GLU A 81 6.41 8.01 -3.74
C GLU A 81 5.40 6.96 -3.22
N VAL A 82 5.87 5.72 -3.01
CA VAL A 82 5.06 4.59 -2.57
C VAL A 82 4.41 4.82 -1.21
N ASN A 83 5.17 5.31 -0.22
CA ASN A 83 4.62 5.55 1.11
C ASN A 83 3.57 6.68 1.13
N ARG A 84 3.69 7.68 0.25
CA ARG A 84 2.64 8.70 0.09
C ARG A 84 1.38 8.11 -0.54
N TYR A 85 1.53 7.24 -1.52
CA TYR A 85 0.40 6.59 -2.17
C TYR A 85 -0.25 5.48 -1.32
N ALA A 86 0.45 4.89 -0.35
CA ALA A 86 -0.16 4.03 0.67
C ALA A 86 -1.28 4.76 1.43
N LEU A 87 -1.12 6.07 1.71
CA LEU A 87 -2.19 6.91 2.25
C LEU A 87 -3.39 6.98 1.30
N ALA A 88 -3.14 7.17 0.00
CA ALA A 88 -4.21 7.20 -1.00
C ALA A 88 -4.94 5.85 -1.07
N SER A 89 -4.21 4.73 -0.98
CA SER A 89 -4.80 3.38 -0.93
C SER A 89 -5.70 3.21 0.30
N HIS A 90 -5.23 3.53 1.50
CA HIS A 90 -6.05 3.47 2.71
C HIS A 90 -7.34 4.29 2.58
N PHE A 91 -7.23 5.50 2.05
CA PHE A 91 -8.39 6.38 1.86
C PHE A 91 -9.37 5.82 0.81
N PHE A 92 -8.87 5.37 -0.33
CA PHE A 92 -9.67 4.80 -1.42
C PHE A 92 -10.46 3.59 -0.95
N TRP A 93 -9.80 2.60 -0.35
CA TRP A 93 -10.45 1.37 0.10
C TRP A 93 -11.32 1.57 1.34
N GLY A 94 -11.01 2.56 2.17
CA GLY A 94 -11.90 2.99 3.25
C GLY A 94 -13.24 3.50 2.73
N LEU A 95 -13.22 4.38 1.72
CA LEU A 95 -14.45 4.88 1.08
C LEU A 95 -15.20 3.78 0.33
N TRP A 96 -14.48 2.96 -0.44
CA TRP A 96 -15.06 1.81 -1.13
C TRP A 96 -15.80 0.90 -0.15
N SER A 97 -15.21 0.63 1.01
CA SER A 97 -15.80 -0.26 2.00
C SER A 97 -17.07 0.32 2.63
N ILE A 98 -17.12 1.64 2.88
CA ILE A 98 -18.37 2.31 3.32
C ILE A 98 -19.49 2.09 2.30
N LEU A 99 -19.21 2.24 1.01
CA LEU A 99 -20.21 2.03 -0.04
C LEU A 99 -20.66 0.56 -0.07
N GLN A 100 -19.71 -0.38 0.00
CA GLN A 100 -20.00 -1.82 0.00
C GLN A 100 -20.85 -2.26 1.18
N ALA A 101 -20.73 -1.64 2.35
CA ALA A 101 -21.57 -1.93 3.50
C ALA A 101 -23.08 -1.79 3.21
N SER A 102 -23.46 -0.99 2.21
CA SER A 102 -24.86 -0.80 1.78
C SER A 102 -25.24 -1.55 0.51
N MET A 103 -24.26 -2.02 -0.28
CA MET A 103 -24.47 -2.53 -1.64
C MET A 103 -24.13 -4.02 -1.79
N SER A 104 -23.19 -4.53 -1.00
CA SER A 104 -22.69 -5.89 -1.12
C SER A 104 -23.64 -6.90 -0.52
N THR A 105 -23.73 -8.08 -1.13
CA THR A 105 -24.39 -9.26 -0.55
C THR A 105 -23.41 -10.22 0.13
N ILE A 106 -22.11 -9.92 0.10
CA ILE A 106 -21.07 -10.72 0.75
C ILE A 106 -21.10 -10.43 2.26
N GLU A 107 -21.06 -11.49 3.07
CA GLU A 107 -20.94 -11.38 4.51
C GLU A 107 -19.50 -10.99 4.87
N PHE A 108 -19.28 -9.69 5.09
CA PHE A 108 -17.98 -9.11 5.42
C PHE A 108 -18.17 -7.86 6.29
N GLY A 109 -17.31 -7.66 7.28
CA GLY A 109 -17.35 -6.49 8.17
C GLY A 109 -16.86 -5.22 7.48
N TYR A 110 -17.64 -4.72 6.51
CA TYR A 110 -17.27 -3.57 5.69
C TYR A 110 -17.08 -2.27 6.48
N LEU A 111 -17.86 -2.04 7.55
CA LEU A 111 -17.71 -0.83 8.37
C LEU A 111 -16.47 -0.92 9.27
N GLU A 112 -16.20 -2.09 9.84
CA GLU A 112 -14.98 -2.40 10.59
C GLU A 112 -13.74 -2.22 9.71
N TYR A 113 -13.81 -2.74 8.49
CA TYR A 113 -12.74 -2.61 7.51
C TYR A 113 -12.51 -1.15 7.13
N ALA A 114 -13.57 -0.39 6.85
CA ALA A 114 -13.47 1.04 6.59
C ALA A 114 -12.78 1.78 7.75
N GLN A 115 -13.23 1.52 8.98
CA GLN A 115 -12.64 2.10 10.18
C GLN A 115 -11.15 1.75 10.30
N SER A 116 -10.78 0.48 10.09
CA SER A 116 -9.38 0.03 10.10
C SER A 116 -8.54 0.77 9.05
N ARG A 117 -9.01 0.88 7.81
CA ARG A 117 -8.29 1.59 6.74
C ARG A 117 -8.08 3.06 7.08
N PHE A 118 -9.09 3.76 7.60
CA PHE A 118 -8.95 5.17 7.99
C PHE A 118 -8.04 5.37 9.21
N GLN A 119 -8.06 4.46 10.19
CA GLN A 119 -7.13 4.51 11.32
C GLN A 119 -5.67 4.45 10.84
N PHE A 120 -5.34 3.53 9.92
CA PHE A 120 -3.99 3.45 9.37
C PHE A 120 -3.64 4.65 8.48
N TYR A 121 -4.59 5.18 7.71
CA TYR A 121 -4.39 6.45 7.00
C TYR A 121 -3.91 7.56 7.94
N PHE A 122 -4.61 7.80 9.05
CA PHE A 122 -4.25 8.88 9.98
C PHE A 122 -2.94 8.60 10.72
N GLN A 123 -2.69 7.34 11.11
CA GLN A 123 -1.43 6.95 11.75
C GLN A 123 -0.23 7.18 10.82
N GLN A 124 -0.29 6.67 9.59
CA GLN A 124 0.80 6.78 8.62
C GLN A 124 0.98 8.22 8.15
N LYS A 125 -0.11 8.99 7.99
CA LYS A 125 -0.04 10.42 7.70
C LYS A 125 0.73 11.16 8.79
N GLY A 126 0.43 10.89 10.07
CA GLY A 126 1.15 11.48 11.20
C GLY A 126 2.65 11.21 11.13
N GLN A 127 3.05 9.96 10.89
CA GLN A 127 4.45 9.58 10.73
C GLN A 127 5.12 10.35 9.59
N LEU A 128 4.52 10.40 8.40
CA LEU A 128 5.09 11.07 7.22
C LEU A 128 5.17 12.59 7.37
N THR A 129 4.25 13.21 8.10
CA THR A 129 4.28 14.66 8.36
C THR A 129 5.18 15.07 9.52
N SER A 130 5.50 14.14 10.43
CA SER A 130 6.39 14.40 11.57
C SER A 130 7.88 14.45 11.19
N PHE A 131 8.24 13.89 10.03
CA PHE A 131 9.57 14.05 9.43
C PHE A 131 9.65 15.40 8.71
N HIS A 132 10.06 16.44 9.42
CA HIS A 132 10.69 17.58 8.76
C HIS A 132 12.08 17.15 8.27
N PRO A 133 12.41 17.28 6.96
CA PRO A 133 13.81 17.22 6.55
C PRO A 133 14.55 18.39 7.22
N PRO A 134 15.80 18.20 7.69
CA PRO A 134 16.63 19.34 8.03
C PRO A 134 16.80 20.22 6.78
N SER A 135 16.56 21.53 6.95
CA SER A 135 16.75 22.59 5.97
C SER A 135 18.18 22.66 5.45
#